data_AF-A0A1C0AB88-F1
#
_entry.id   AF-A0A1C0AB88-F1
#
_cell.length_a   1.000
_cell.length_b   1.000
_cell.length_c   1.000
_cell.angle_alpha   90.00
_cell.angle_beta   90.00
_cell.angle_gamma   90.00
#
_symmetry.space_group_name_H-M   'P 1'
#
loop_
_entity.id
_entity.type
_entity.pdbx_description
1 polymer ?
#
loop_
_entity_poly.entity_id
_entity_poly.type
_entity_poly.pdbx_seq_one_letter_code
_entity_poly.pdbx_strand_id
1 'polypeptide(L)'
;MLILTRKKDESIIIDDNIKIKVVELDNNRVQIGIDAPEAITIYREEIYQQIQEENRLAATFEDKFSLNLSDLLKKELKRREKAKIDSN
;
A
#
# COMPACT_ATOMS: atom_id res chain seq x y z
N MET A 1 -10.64 0.32 22.03
CA MET A 1 -9.33 0.90 22.38
C MET A 1 -9.00 0.54 23.81
N LEU A 2 -7.84 -0.05 24.07
CA LEU A 2 -7.32 -0.33 25.42
C LEU A 2 -6.18 0.64 25.71
N ILE A 3 -6.20 1.31 26.88
CA ILE A 3 -5.18 2.30 27.24
C ILE A 3 -4.31 1.73 28.34
N LEU A 4 -2.99 1.70 28.10
CA LEU A 4 -2.00 1.24 29.06
C LEU A 4 -0.89 2.29 29.17
N THR A 5 -0.52 2.64 30.40
CA THR A 5 0.64 3.51 30.66
C THR A 5 1.85 2.64 30.96
N ARG A 6 2.93 2.86 30.22
CA ARG A 6 4.21 2.15 30.38
C ARG A 6 5.34 3.16 30.64
N LYS A 7 6.28 2.78 31.51
CA LYS A 7 7.55 3.50 31.73
C LYS A 7 8.63 2.98 30.79
N LYS A 8 9.78 3.67 30.75
CA LYS A 8 10.98 3.21 30.05
C LYS A 8 11.31 1.77 30.46
N ASP A 9 11.68 0.96 29.47
CA ASP A 9 11.97 -0.47 29.57
C ASP A 9 10.79 -1.41 29.88
N GLU A 10 9.59 -0.90 30.11
CA GLU A 10 8.41 -1.75 30.23
C GLU A 10 7.88 -2.20 28.86
N SER A 11 7.19 -3.33 28.85
CA SER A 11 6.67 -3.94 27.62
C SER A 11 5.20 -4.36 27.74
N ILE A 12 4.59 -4.57 26.58
CA ILE A 12 3.24 -5.05 26.35
C ILE A 12 3.36 -6.25 25.41
N ILE A 13 2.65 -7.33 25.71
CA ILE A 13 2.58 -8.52 24.86
C ILE A 13 1.17 -8.62 24.28
N ILE A 14 1.07 -8.89 22.99
CA ILE A 14 -0.19 -9.09 22.25
C ILE A 14 -0.12 -10.47 21.59
N ASP A 15 -1.15 -11.29 21.85
CA ASP A 15 -1.34 -12.62 21.22
C ASP A 15 -0.09 -13.52 21.30
N ASP A 16 0.68 -13.39 22.39
CA ASP A 16 1.93 -14.06 22.73
C ASP A 16 3.12 -13.89 21.76
N ASN A 17 2.87 -13.39 20.56
CA ASN A 17 3.85 -13.31 19.48
C ASN A 17 4.37 -11.89 19.25
N ILE A 18 3.63 -10.86 19.65
CA ILE A 18 4.02 -9.46 19.43
C ILE A 18 4.40 -8.84 20.77
N LYS A 19 5.64 -8.37 20.89
CA LYS A 19 6.15 -7.67 22.05
C LYS A 19 6.47 -6.23 21.70
N ILE A 20 5.79 -5.31 22.36
CA ILE A 20 5.99 -3.87 22.23
C ILE A 20 6.75 -3.40 23.47
N LYS A 21 7.92 -2.79 23.29
CA LYS A 21 8.76 -2.27 24.37
C LYS A 21 8.95 -0.77 24.24
N VAL A 22 8.81 -0.04 25.35
CA VAL A 22 9.21 1.37 25.42
C VAL A 22 10.72 1.43 25.62
N VAL A 23 11.45 1.84 24.59
CA VAL A 23 12.93 1.90 24.59
C VAL A 23 13.42 3.18 25.24
N GLU A 24 12.83 4.30 24.87
CA GLU A 24 13.24 5.61 25.37
C GLU A 24 12.07 6.59 25.39
N LEU A 25 12.11 7.51 26.34
CA LEU A 25 11.18 8.61 26.50
C LEU A 25 11.99 9.90 26.44
N ASP A 26 11.79 10.66 25.38
CA ASP A 26 12.21 12.05 25.25
C ASP A 26 10.95 12.93 25.37
N ASN A 27 11.10 14.19 25.77
CA ASN A 27 10.01 15.08 26.22
C ASN A 27 8.74 15.06 25.36
N ASN A 28 8.87 14.81 24.05
CA ASN A 28 7.73 14.69 23.14
C ASN A 28 7.86 13.54 22.13
N ARG A 29 8.79 12.61 22.36
CA ARG A 29 9.02 11.47 21.48
C ARG A 29 9.20 10.21 22.31
N VAL A 30 8.53 9.15 21.89
CA VAL A 30 8.74 7.82 22.45
C VAL A 30 9.41 6.95 21.40
N GLN A 31 10.47 6.26 21.78
CA GLN A 31 11.01 5.18 20.99
C GLN A 31 10.31 3.88 21.39
N ILE A 32 9.66 3.25 20.41
CA ILE A 32 8.94 2.00 20.59
C ILE A 32 9.68 0.92 19.80
N GLY A 33 10.13 -0.11 20.49
CA GLY A 33 10.60 -1.35 19.87
C GLY A 33 9.41 -2.28 19.68
N ILE A 34 9.28 -2.86 18.49
CA ILE A 34 8.26 -3.86 18.19
C ILE A 34 9.00 -5.11 17.72
N ASP A 35 8.81 -6.20 18.46
CA ASP A 35 9.34 -7.52 18.17
C ASP A 35 8.15 -8.41 17.80
N ALA A 36 8.12 -8.90 16.56
CA ALA A 36 7.05 -9.71 16.01
C ALA A 36 7.60 -10.70 14.98
N PRO A 37 6.92 -11.83 14.73
CA PRO A 37 7.30 -12.79 13.69
C PRO A 37 7.28 -12.18 12.30
N GLU A 38 8.09 -12.72 11.38
CA GLU A 38 8.18 -12.24 9.98
C GLU A 38 6.86 -12.33 9.20
N ALA A 39 5.95 -13.21 9.62
CA ALA A 39 4.62 -13.33 9.02
C ALA A 39 3.76 -12.07 9.24
N ILE A 40 4.12 -11.23 10.21
CA ILE A 40 3.37 -10.01 10.58
C ILE A 40 4.13 -8.80 10.07
N THR A 41 3.55 -8.10 9.10
CA THR A 41 4.14 -6.86 8.60
C THR A 41 3.77 -5.69 9.50
N ILE A 42 4.77 -4.89 9.88
CA ILE A 42 4.60 -3.71 10.72
C ILE A 42 4.77 -2.47 9.83
N TYR A 43 3.78 -1.58 9.87
CA TYR A 43 3.83 -0.31 9.17
C TYR A 43 3.66 0.85 10.14
N ARG A 44 4.17 2.01 9.74
CA ARG A 44 3.77 3.28 10.32
C ARG A 44 2.39 3.65 9.82
N GLU A 45 1.53 4.16 10.69
CA GLU A 45 0.13 4.44 10.38
C GLU A 45 -0.02 5.39 9.18
N GLU A 46 0.77 6.46 9.16
CA GLU A 46 0.70 7.46 8.09
C GLU A 46 1.04 6.87 6.73
N ILE A 47 2.03 5.96 6.68
CA ILE A 47 2.44 5.29 5.45
C ILE A 47 1.36 4.29 5.02
N TYR A 48 0.81 3.55 5.98
CA TYR A 48 -0.24 2.56 5.71
C TYR A 48 -1.49 3.23 5.11
N GLN A 49 -1.91 4.37 5.65
CA GLN A 49 -3.04 5.13 5.12
C GLN A 49 -2.81 5.63 3.71
N GLN A 50 -1.60 6.14 3.40
CA GLN A 50 -1.23 6.56 2.05
C GLN A 50 -1.30 5.40 1.05
N ILE A 51 -0.73 4.24 1.41
CA ILE A 51 -0.76 3.05 0.54
C ILE A 51 -2.20 2.59 0.28
N GLN A 52 -3.07 2.58 1.30
CA GLN A 52 -4.48 2.23 1.10
C GLN A 52 -5.18 3.20 0.15
N GLU A 53 -4.94 4.49 0.30
CA GLU A 53 -5.57 5.51 -0.54
C GLU A 53 -5.13 5.41 -2.00
N GLU A 54 -3.83 5.24 -2.24
CA GLU A 54 -3.28 5.03 -3.59
C GLU A 54 -3.83 3.75 -4.23
N ASN A 55 -3.90 2.65 -3.49
CA ASN A 55 -4.48 1.40 -3.97
C ASN A 55 -5.97 1.57 -4.33
N ARG A 56 -6.72 2.34 -3.53
CA ARG A 56 -8.12 2.67 -3.82
C ARG A 56 -8.26 3.50 -5.10
N LEU A 57 -7.44 4.54 -5.24
CA LEU A 57 -7.42 5.39 -6.43
C LEU A 57 -7.09 4.58 -7.70
N ALA A 58 -6.09 3.70 -7.62
CA ALA A 58 -5.70 2.82 -8.72
C ALA A 58 -6.83 1.84 -9.09
N ALA A 59 -7.51 1.26 -8.11
CA ALA A 59 -8.66 0.39 -8.34
C ALA A 59 -9.85 1.13 -8.98
N THR A 60 -10.03 2.42 -8.69
CA THR A 60 -11.09 3.25 -9.30
C THR A 60 -10.73 3.81 -10.68
N PHE A 61 -9.50 3.60 -11.17
CA PHE A 61 -9.02 4.17 -12.44
C PHE A 61 -9.55 3.45 -13.70
N GLU A 62 -10.56 2.59 -13.57
CA GLU A 62 -11.15 1.81 -14.67
C GLU A 62 -12.05 2.64 -15.63
N ASP A 63 -12.54 3.82 -15.23
CA ASP A 63 -13.58 4.53 -16.01
C ASP A 63 -13.08 5.49 -17.11
N LYS A 64 -11.81 5.92 -17.11
CA LYS A 64 -11.30 6.87 -18.13
C LYS A 64 -10.38 6.26 -19.19
N PHE A 65 -9.82 5.08 -18.95
CA PHE A 65 -8.86 4.45 -19.87
C PHE A 65 -9.54 3.46 -20.84
N SER A 66 -10.64 2.83 -20.42
CA SER A 66 -11.40 1.85 -21.21
C SER A 66 -12.00 2.42 -22.51
N LEU A 67 -12.37 3.71 -22.51
CA LEU A 67 -12.89 4.40 -23.69
C LEU A 67 -11.83 4.58 -24.79
N ASN A 68 -10.54 4.70 -24.45
CA ASN A 68 -9.50 5.03 -25.43
C ASN A 68 -8.72 3.81 -25.96
N LEU A 69 -8.64 2.73 -25.18
CA LEU A 69 -7.87 1.55 -25.59
C LEU A 69 -8.54 0.77 -26.72
N SER A 70 -9.87 0.64 -26.68
CA SER A 70 -10.63 -0.03 -27.74
C SER A 70 -10.53 0.70 -29.08
N ASP A 71 -10.51 2.03 -29.07
CA ASP A 71 -10.34 2.86 -30.26
C ASP A 71 -8.91 2.83 -30.81
N LEU A 72 -7.89 2.77 -29.94
CA LEU A 72 -6.50 2.63 -30.36
C LEU A 72 -6.25 1.27 -31.04
N LEU A 73 -6.81 0.20 -30.49
CA LEU A 73 -6.70 -1.15 -31.07
C LEU A 73 -7.42 -1.25 -32.42
N LYS A 74 -8.64 -0.69 -32.53
CA LYS A 74 -9.38 -0.64 -33.80
C LYS A 74 -8.63 0.17 -34.87
N LYS A 75 -8.00 1.29 -34.48
CA LYS A 75 -7.20 2.12 -35.39
C LYS A 75 -5.99 1.37 -35.93
N GLU A 76 -5.35 0.56 -35.08
CA GLU A 76 -4.16 -0.19 -35.48
C GLU A 76 -4.48 -1.40 -36.37
N LEU A 77 -5.63 -2.05 -36.14
CA LEU A 77 -6.12 -3.11 -37.03
C LEU A 77 -6.45 -2.58 -38.43
N LYS A 78 -7.14 -1.42 -38.53
CA LYS A 78 -7.45 -0.77 -39.82
C LYS A 78 -6.19 -0.36 -40.59
N ARG A 79 -5.14 0.09 -39.89
CA ARG A 79 -3.85 0.42 -40.52
C ARG A 79 -3.17 -0.80 -41.13
N ARG A 80 -3.23 -1.95 -40.45
CA ARG A 80 -2.67 -3.22 -40.94
C ARG A 80 -3.44 -3.80 -42.12
N GLU A 81 -4.76 -3.63 -42.16
CA GLU A 81 -5.59 -4.04 -43.30
C GLU A 81 -5.31 -3.20 -44.55
N LYS A 82 -5.17 -1.88 -44.39
CA LYS A 82 -4.88 -0.97 -45.51
C LYS A 82 -3.50 -1.23 -46.12
N ALA A 83 -2.48 -1.50 -45.30
CA ALA A 83 -1.13 -1.82 -45.76
C ALA A 83 -1.02 -3.16 -46.53
N LYS A 84 -1.98 -4.08 -46.36
CA LYS A 84 -2.03 -5.33 -47.14
C LYS A 84 -2.69 -5.17 -48.52
N ILE A 85 -3.51 -4.13 -48.72
CA ILE A 85 -4.24 -3.90 -49.98
C ILE A 85 -3.35 -3.17 -51.00
N ASP A 86 -2.43 -2.32 -50.54
CA ASP A 86 -1.55 -1.52 -51.41
C ASP A 86 -0.30 -2.28 -51.92
N SER A 87 -0.19 -3.61 -51.68
CA SER A 87 0.96 -4.44 -52.09
C SER A 87 0.60 -5.56 -53.09
N ASN A 88 -0.56 -5.50 -53.74
CA ASN A 88 -0.98 -6.48 -54.75
C ASN A 88 -1.42 -5.81 -56.05
#